data_AF-A0A6I2MEJ2-F1
#
_entry.id   AF-A0A6I2MEJ2-F1
#
_cell.length_a   1.000
_cell.length_b   1.000
_cell.length_c   1.000
_cell.angle_alpha   90.00
_cell.angle_beta   90.00
_cell.angle_gamma   90.00
#
_symmetry.space_group_name_H-M   'P 1'
#
loop_
_entity.id
_entity.type
_entity.pdbx_description
1 polymer ?
#
loop_
_entity_poly.entity_id
_entity_poly.type
_entity_poly.pdbx_seq_one_letter_code
_entity_poly.pdbx_strand_id
1 'polypeptide(L)'
;MNYKKKLIISSMGLSLMLGGCSDMNNAGTEKETEKQTAAQQEKQTEDVYVSVQDYKGEGYELDNGEKADKIAEANRKEIDQAVKAFFQDTYKTEVTVHNVVGAVDGATVFVESVGEPHFYTYAIVPIEGDKVLTDKVWSQEGQVEDAIKTGIFAMVFDQEFSALDQYVEDVVKENPVVGITQEALETVRAGGYSTPYYYVNTLDPAFDKLYNAYLQNPDKSKEEWKQTFTKNDYPSKGVIITLYLYMKEEGAKPDQKVFEKVVNDLEDRDGFPRGSYSVYLNDNLIDKTNGIGTKDNTLERSNPDYIVKE
;
A
#
# COMPACT_ATOMS: atom_id res chain seq x y z
N MET A 1 41.75 -17.80 11.05
CA MET A 1 41.02 -16.55 11.38
C MET A 1 39.93 -16.42 10.34
N ASN A 2 38.75 -16.94 10.65
CA ASN A 2 37.70 -17.26 9.68
C ASN A 2 36.74 -16.07 9.51
N TYR A 3 36.72 -15.52 8.29
CA TYR A 3 35.70 -14.59 7.84
C TYR A 3 34.37 -15.32 7.69
N LYS A 4 33.47 -15.16 8.66
CA LYS A 4 32.05 -15.50 8.47
C LYS A 4 31.43 -14.39 7.63
N LYS A 5 31.17 -14.69 6.35
CA LYS A 5 30.27 -13.92 5.49
C LYS A 5 28.90 -13.86 6.20
N LYS A 6 28.50 -12.69 6.68
CA LYS A 6 27.11 -12.45 7.06
C LYS A 6 26.32 -12.38 5.77
N LEU A 7 25.39 -13.31 5.62
CA LEU A 7 24.40 -13.34 4.57
C LEU A 7 23.49 -12.12 4.81
N ILE A 8 23.64 -11.08 3.99
CA ILE A 8 22.67 -9.99 3.92
C ILE A 8 21.48 -10.60 3.18
N ILE A 9 20.47 -11.03 3.94
CA ILE A 9 19.17 -11.35 3.40
C ILE A 9 18.59 -10.00 3.01
N SER A 10 18.62 -9.70 1.71
CA SER A 10 17.86 -8.61 1.12
C SER A 10 16.41 -8.88 1.46
N SER A 11 15.88 -8.20 2.47
CA SER A 11 14.45 -8.14 2.73
C SER A 11 13.81 -7.59 1.45
N MET A 12 13.23 -8.47 0.64
CA MET A 12 12.15 -8.07 -0.23
C MET A 12 11.16 -7.38 0.70
N GLY A 13 11.03 -6.07 0.56
CA GLY A 13 9.89 -5.33 1.07
C GLY A 13 8.67 -5.93 0.40
N LEU A 14 8.13 -7.02 0.98
CA LEU A 14 6.71 -7.24 0.93
C LEU A 14 6.16 -6.00 1.62
N SER A 15 5.75 -5.02 0.83
CA SER A 15 4.67 -4.12 1.25
C SER A 15 3.49 -5.04 1.50
N LEU A 16 3.47 -5.62 2.70
CA LEU A 16 2.41 -6.44 3.20
C LEU A 16 1.23 -5.49 3.24
N MET A 17 0.40 -5.53 2.19
CA MET A 17 -1.02 -5.50 2.44
C MET A 17 -1.21 -6.61 3.47
N LEU A 18 -1.36 -6.23 4.74
CA LEU A 18 -1.55 -7.14 5.87
C LEU A 18 -2.92 -7.80 5.71
N GLY A 19 -3.08 -8.60 4.65
CA GLY A 19 -4.08 -9.63 4.55
C GLY A 19 -3.53 -10.83 5.31
N GLY A 20 -4.28 -11.28 6.31
CA GLY A 20 -3.93 -12.44 7.13
C GLY A 20 -3.48 -13.61 6.27
N CYS A 21 -2.32 -14.19 6.62
CA CYS A 21 -1.87 -15.44 6.04
C CYS A 21 -2.86 -16.54 6.43
N SER A 22 -3.82 -16.85 5.56
CA SER A 22 -4.62 -18.06 5.68
C SER A 22 -3.86 -19.21 4.99
N ASP A 23 -3.41 -20.14 5.83
CA ASP A 23 -2.69 -21.36 5.46
C ASP A 23 -3.37 -22.12 4.29
N MET A 24 -2.73 -22.11 3.12
CA MET A 24 -2.96 -23.11 2.08
C MET A 24 -2.26 -24.41 2.48
N ASN A 25 -2.91 -25.22 3.33
CA ASN A 25 -2.60 -26.65 3.46
C ASN A 25 -3.74 -27.42 4.17
N ASN A 26 -4.62 -28.06 3.39
CA ASN A 26 -4.98 -29.45 3.70
C ASN A 26 -5.62 -30.15 2.50
N ALA A 27 -4.96 -31.21 2.04
CA ALA A 27 -5.47 -32.16 1.07
C ALA A 27 -5.98 -33.42 1.80
N GLY A 28 -7.21 -33.85 1.45
CA GLY A 28 -7.86 -35.09 1.89
C GLY A 28 -8.71 -34.93 3.17
N THR A 29 -9.96 -35.39 3.28
CA THR A 29 -10.72 -36.39 2.53
C THR A 29 -12.22 -36.25 2.87
N GLU A 30 -13.07 -36.71 1.96
CA GLU A 30 -14.47 -37.18 2.15
C GLU A 30 -15.65 -36.19 2.14
N LYS A 31 -16.27 -36.19 0.96
CA LYS A 31 -17.65 -35.88 0.57
C LYS A 31 -18.71 -36.23 1.62
N GLU A 32 -19.50 -35.24 1.99
CA GLU A 32 -20.97 -35.24 1.92
C GLU A 32 -21.48 -33.83 2.30
N THR A 33 -22.48 -33.32 1.58
CA THR A 33 -23.14 -31.99 1.71
C THR A 33 -22.60 -30.84 0.82
N GLU A 34 -22.47 -31.04 -0.50
CA GLU A 34 -21.94 -30.02 -1.42
C GLU A 34 -22.93 -28.91 -1.86
N LYS A 35 -24.25 -29.02 -1.63
CA LYS A 35 -25.22 -28.05 -2.17
C LYS A 35 -25.79 -27.01 -1.19
N GLN A 36 -25.70 -27.24 0.13
CA GLN A 36 -26.14 -26.25 1.12
C GLN A 36 -24.99 -25.39 1.65
N THR A 37 -23.77 -25.95 1.69
CA THR A 37 -22.54 -25.28 2.12
C THR A 37 -22.05 -24.26 1.09
N ALA A 38 -22.15 -24.58 -0.21
CA ALA A 38 -21.77 -23.65 -1.28
C ALA A 38 -22.65 -22.39 -1.31
N ALA A 39 -23.97 -22.51 -1.13
CA ALA A 39 -24.88 -21.36 -1.10
C ALA A 39 -24.76 -20.51 0.18
N GLN A 40 -24.28 -21.09 1.29
CA GLN A 40 -23.96 -20.34 2.52
C GLN A 40 -22.58 -19.68 2.45
N GLN A 41 -21.58 -20.34 1.84
CA GLN A 41 -20.29 -19.74 1.55
C GLN A 41 -20.42 -18.62 0.53
N GLU A 42 -21.14 -18.82 -0.58
CA GLU A 42 -21.40 -17.79 -1.61
C GLU A 42 -22.08 -16.55 -1.01
N LYS A 43 -23.09 -16.73 -0.16
CA LYS A 43 -23.75 -15.62 0.56
C LYS A 43 -22.86 -14.95 1.59
N GLN A 44 -21.98 -15.69 2.26
CA GLN A 44 -20.99 -15.11 3.17
C GLN A 44 -19.89 -14.35 2.41
N THR A 45 -19.49 -14.82 1.22
CA THR A 45 -18.58 -14.06 0.34
C THR A 45 -19.22 -12.80 -0.21
N GLU A 46 -20.49 -12.82 -0.65
CA GLU A 46 -21.17 -11.60 -1.13
C GLU A 46 -21.28 -10.53 -0.03
N ASP A 47 -21.45 -10.91 1.24
CA ASP A 47 -21.60 -9.97 2.36
C ASP A 47 -20.29 -9.23 2.73
N VAL A 48 -19.14 -9.73 2.27
CA VAL A 48 -17.82 -9.12 2.53
C VAL A 48 -17.45 -8.09 1.48
N TYR A 49 -18.03 -8.16 0.28
CA TYR A 49 -17.74 -7.23 -0.80
C TYR A 49 -18.64 -6.00 -0.78
N VAL A 50 -18.04 -4.84 -0.99
CA VAL A 50 -18.75 -3.56 -1.10
C VAL A 50 -18.30 -2.82 -2.36
N SER A 51 -19.09 -1.84 -2.79
CA SER A 51 -18.72 -0.92 -3.87
C SER A 51 -17.45 -0.15 -3.50
N VAL A 52 -16.45 -0.17 -4.38
CA VAL A 52 -15.19 0.54 -4.20
C VAL A 52 -15.38 2.06 -4.07
N GLN A 53 -16.45 2.60 -4.66
CA GLN A 53 -16.76 4.03 -4.62
C GLN A 53 -17.34 4.47 -3.28
N ASP A 54 -17.95 3.53 -2.55
CA ASP A 54 -18.57 3.80 -1.26
C ASP A 54 -17.67 3.42 -0.08
N TYR A 55 -16.69 2.55 -0.32
CA TYR A 55 -15.74 2.08 0.69
C TYR A 55 -14.82 3.19 1.18
N LYS A 56 -14.75 3.37 2.51
CA LYS A 56 -13.89 4.35 3.19
C LYS A 56 -12.99 3.71 4.24
N GLY A 57 -12.91 2.38 4.26
CA GLY A 57 -12.19 1.60 5.27
C GLY A 57 -13.10 0.92 6.31
N GLU A 58 -14.43 1.10 6.23
CA GLU A 58 -15.35 0.44 7.16
C GLU A 58 -15.32 -1.08 7.05
N GLY A 59 -15.25 -1.77 8.19
CA GLY A 59 -15.15 -3.22 8.24
C GLY A 59 -13.75 -3.76 7.95
N TYR A 60 -12.74 -2.90 7.78
CA TYR A 60 -11.34 -3.31 7.77
C TYR A 60 -10.95 -3.85 9.13
N GLU A 61 -10.40 -5.05 9.16
CA GLU A 61 -10.09 -5.77 10.39
C GLU A 61 -8.71 -6.40 10.27
N LEU A 62 -7.99 -6.44 11.40
CA LEU A 62 -6.77 -7.23 11.52
C LEU A 62 -7.03 -8.43 12.42
N ASP A 63 -6.30 -9.51 12.17
CA ASP A 63 -6.52 -10.81 12.83
C ASP A 63 -6.66 -10.66 14.36
N ASN A 64 -7.76 -11.19 14.90
CA ASN A 64 -8.11 -11.17 16.33
C ASN A 64 -8.04 -9.78 17.00
N GLY A 65 -8.32 -8.71 16.24
CA GLY A 65 -8.25 -7.32 16.68
C GLY A 65 -9.39 -6.83 17.58
N GLU A 66 -10.56 -7.50 17.59
CA GLU A 66 -11.80 -6.94 18.17
C GLU A 66 -11.68 -6.43 19.62
N LYS A 67 -10.89 -7.12 20.46
CA LYS A 67 -10.65 -6.68 21.84
C LYS A 67 -9.74 -5.45 21.86
N ALA A 68 -8.66 -5.51 21.09
CA ALA A 68 -7.68 -4.44 20.96
C ALA A 68 -8.30 -3.19 20.34
N ASP A 69 -9.23 -3.33 19.38
CA ASP A 69 -10.00 -2.23 18.78
C ASP A 69 -10.69 -1.38 19.83
N LYS A 70 -11.43 -2.03 20.74
CA LYS A 70 -12.17 -1.32 21.80
C LYS A 70 -11.22 -0.59 22.74
N ILE A 71 -10.07 -1.19 23.04
CA ILE A 71 -9.04 -0.56 23.88
C ILE A 71 -8.42 0.63 23.14
N ALA A 72 -8.09 0.45 21.86
CA ALA A 72 -7.44 1.47 21.06
C ALA A 72 -8.35 2.68 20.86
N GLU A 73 -9.63 2.45 20.54
CA GLU A 73 -10.62 3.51 20.39
C GLU A 73 -10.86 4.27 21.71
N ALA A 74 -10.95 3.55 22.84
CA ALA A 74 -11.07 4.19 24.16
C ALA A 74 -9.85 5.05 24.55
N ASN A 75 -8.69 4.79 23.96
CA ASN A 75 -7.42 5.49 24.23
C ASN A 75 -6.93 6.29 23.01
N ARG A 76 -7.80 6.57 22.04
CA ARG A 76 -7.44 7.14 20.72
C ARG A 76 -6.56 8.39 20.84
N LYS A 77 -6.91 9.31 21.75
CA LYS A 77 -6.15 10.56 21.94
C LYS A 77 -4.70 10.32 22.40
N GLU A 78 -4.48 9.35 23.30
CA GLU A 78 -3.15 9.03 23.81
C GLU A 78 -2.32 8.31 22.75
N ILE A 79 -2.95 7.41 21.99
CA ILE A 79 -2.36 6.73 20.83
C ILE A 79 -1.92 7.75 19.78
N ASP A 80 -2.81 8.66 19.39
CA ASP A 80 -2.51 9.69 18.38
C ASP A 80 -1.30 10.54 18.77
N GLN A 81 -1.21 10.94 20.04
CA GLN A 81 -0.09 11.72 20.57
C GLN A 81 1.22 10.92 20.57
N ALA A 82 1.17 9.65 21.00
CA ALA A 82 2.32 8.77 21.06
C ALA A 82 2.88 8.48 19.67
N VAL A 83 2.01 8.21 18.69
CA VAL A 83 2.41 7.95 17.31
C VAL A 83 3.02 9.20 16.67
N LYS A 84 2.40 10.37 16.83
CA LYS A 84 2.98 11.62 16.32
C LYS A 84 4.36 11.90 16.92
N ALA A 85 4.54 11.69 18.23
CA ALA A 85 5.84 11.81 18.87
C ALA A 85 6.86 10.80 18.33
N PHE A 86 6.45 9.54 18.14
CA PHE A 86 7.30 8.50 17.57
C PHE A 86 7.82 8.88 16.16
N PHE A 87 6.96 9.36 15.27
CA PHE A 87 7.37 9.78 13.94
C PHE A 87 8.29 11.01 13.97
N GLN A 88 7.98 11.98 14.82
CA GLN A 88 8.80 13.18 14.97
C GLN A 88 10.19 12.86 15.54
N ASP A 89 10.27 12.04 16.58
CA ASP A 89 11.52 11.75 17.29
C ASP A 89 12.40 10.75 16.53
N THR A 90 11.79 9.74 15.90
CA THR A 90 12.51 8.66 15.21
C THR A 90 12.88 9.04 13.78
N TYR A 91 11.93 9.63 13.05
CA TYR A 91 12.06 9.87 11.61
C TYR A 91 12.15 11.35 11.24
N LYS A 92 12.02 12.28 12.19
CA LYS A 92 11.98 13.73 11.94
C LYS A 92 10.83 14.14 11.04
N THR A 93 9.71 13.41 11.12
CA THR A 93 8.55 13.62 10.25
C THR A 93 7.32 13.95 11.07
N GLU A 94 6.63 15.03 10.70
CA GLU A 94 5.28 15.32 11.19
C GLU A 94 4.25 14.48 10.43
N VAL A 95 3.28 13.91 11.14
CA VAL A 95 2.25 13.04 10.56
C VAL A 95 0.84 13.37 11.06
N THR A 96 -0.15 13.08 10.21
CA THR A 96 -1.57 13.02 10.57
C THR A 96 -1.98 11.57 10.78
N VAL A 97 -2.74 11.30 11.83
CA VAL A 97 -3.30 9.96 12.11
C VAL A 97 -4.69 9.89 11.53
N HIS A 98 -4.93 8.90 10.67
CA HIS A 98 -6.21 8.71 9.99
C HIS A 98 -7.04 7.63 10.66
N ASN A 99 -6.43 6.47 10.92
CA ASN A 99 -7.14 5.32 11.44
C ASN A 99 -6.34 4.57 12.50
N VAL A 100 -7.04 3.90 13.41
CA VAL A 100 -6.46 3.02 14.43
C VAL A 100 -7.25 1.73 14.41
N VAL A 101 -6.56 0.64 14.11
CA VAL A 101 -7.15 -0.70 13.98
C VAL A 101 -6.43 -1.62 14.94
N GLY A 102 -7.19 -2.20 15.86
CA GLY A 102 -6.74 -3.24 16.77
C GLY A 102 -6.21 -4.45 16.00
N ALA A 103 -5.13 -5.02 16.50
CA ALA A 103 -4.49 -6.22 16.00
C ALA A 103 -4.13 -7.11 17.19
N VAL A 104 -3.61 -8.32 16.92
CA VAL A 104 -3.03 -9.16 17.97
C VAL A 104 -2.01 -8.36 18.78
N ASP A 105 -2.22 -8.29 20.10
CA ASP A 105 -1.35 -7.64 21.09
C ASP A 105 -1.01 -6.16 20.83
N GLY A 106 -1.81 -5.44 20.04
CA GLY A 106 -1.56 -4.03 19.75
C GLY A 106 -2.63 -3.35 18.89
N ALA A 107 -2.31 -2.15 18.43
CA ALA A 107 -3.08 -1.42 17.44
C ALA A 107 -2.17 -0.92 16.33
N THR A 108 -2.57 -1.13 15.09
CA THR A 108 -1.97 -0.53 13.89
C THR A 108 -2.56 0.84 13.69
N VAL A 109 -1.70 1.85 13.51
CA VAL A 109 -2.09 3.25 13.38
C VAL A 109 -1.65 3.74 12.02
N PHE A 110 -2.61 3.99 11.14
CA PHE A 110 -2.39 4.48 9.78
C PHE A 110 -2.17 5.99 9.80
N VAL A 111 -1.10 6.42 9.14
CA VAL A 111 -0.66 7.81 9.14
C VAL A 111 -0.27 8.29 7.75
N GLU A 112 -0.37 9.60 7.57
CA GLU A 112 0.10 10.33 6.39
C GLU A 112 1.11 11.39 6.82
N SER A 113 2.20 11.52 6.09
CA SER A 113 3.17 12.61 6.29
C SER A 113 2.55 13.98 6.00
N VAL A 114 2.86 14.98 6.83
CA VAL A 114 2.47 16.37 6.56
C VAL A 114 3.49 17.00 5.60
N GLY A 115 3.02 17.44 4.43
CA GLY A 115 3.86 18.11 3.43
C GLY A 115 4.73 17.15 2.61
N GLU A 116 5.90 17.64 2.17
CA GLU A 116 6.88 16.85 1.41
C GLU A 116 8.01 16.33 2.32
N PRO A 117 8.50 15.09 2.13
CA PRO A 117 8.00 14.07 1.20
C PRO A 117 6.62 13.53 1.61
N HIS A 118 5.73 13.38 0.63
CA HIS A 118 4.37 12.88 0.85
C HIS A 118 4.33 11.35 0.78
N PHE A 119 3.76 10.69 1.79
CA PHE A 119 3.61 9.23 1.86
C PHE A 119 2.57 8.80 2.92
N TYR A 120 2.07 7.57 2.74
CA TYR A 120 1.24 6.85 3.72
C TYR A 120 1.99 5.67 4.32
N THR A 121 1.87 5.47 5.63
CA THR A 121 2.50 4.33 6.33
C THR A 121 1.75 4.00 7.63
N TYR A 122 2.28 3.10 8.45
CA TYR A 122 1.73 2.82 9.79
C TYR A 122 2.80 2.66 10.86
N ALA A 123 2.37 2.82 12.11
CA ALA A 123 3.09 2.39 13.29
C ALA A 123 2.22 1.43 14.12
N ILE A 124 2.83 0.72 15.05
CA ILE A 124 2.18 -0.23 15.94
C ILE A 124 2.34 0.27 17.37
N VAL A 125 1.21 0.33 18.09
CA VAL A 125 1.17 0.64 19.52
C VAL A 125 0.82 -0.64 20.28
N PRO A 126 1.74 -1.19 21.10
CA PRO A 126 1.48 -2.42 21.84
C PRO A 126 0.36 -2.23 22.88
N ILE A 127 -0.44 -3.28 23.07
CA ILE A 127 -1.50 -3.36 24.06
C ILE A 127 -1.29 -4.64 24.89
N GLU A 128 -1.04 -4.47 26.19
CA GLU A 128 -0.88 -5.58 27.14
C GLU A 128 -2.06 -5.61 28.11
N GLY A 129 -2.89 -6.66 28.03
CA GLY A 129 -4.11 -6.77 28.82
C GLY A 129 -5.16 -5.75 28.37
N ASP A 130 -5.34 -4.69 29.16
CA ASP A 130 -6.22 -3.54 28.86
C ASP A 130 -5.42 -2.22 28.85
N LYS A 131 -4.08 -2.30 28.83
CA LYS A 131 -3.17 -1.14 28.90
C LYS A 131 -2.50 -0.89 27.56
N VAL A 132 -2.62 0.35 27.07
CA VAL A 132 -1.86 0.86 25.93
C VAL A 132 -0.44 1.25 26.37
N LEU A 133 0.57 0.81 25.63
CA LEU A 133 1.98 1.10 25.91
C LEU A 133 2.51 2.18 24.97
N THR A 134 2.13 3.43 25.24
CA THR A 134 2.47 4.61 24.44
C THR A 134 3.97 4.94 24.41
N ASP A 135 4.76 4.40 25.33
CA ASP A 135 6.22 4.51 25.37
C ASP A 135 6.94 3.44 24.52
N LYS A 136 6.18 2.49 23.95
CA LYS A 136 6.71 1.37 23.15
C LYS A 136 6.19 1.37 21.72
N VAL A 137 5.82 2.53 21.17
CA VAL A 137 5.45 2.62 19.74
C VAL A 137 6.63 2.18 18.88
N TRP A 138 6.35 1.39 17.86
CA TRP A 138 7.36 0.88 16.92
C TRP A 138 6.78 0.76 15.51
N SER A 139 7.64 0.55 14.51
CA SER A 139 7.23 0.23 13.14
C SER A 139 7.95 -1.03 12.67
N GLN A 140 7.32 -1.78 11.77
CA GLN A 140 8.00 -2.90 11.12
C GLN A 140 9.23 -2.40 10.34
N GLU A 141 10.31 -3.18 10.35
CA GLU A 141 11.54 -2.84 9.65
C GLU A 141 11.26 -2.65 8.15
N GLY A 142 11.64 -1.50 7.60
CA GLY A 142 11.44 -1.15 6.19
C GLY A 142 10.13 -0.41 5.92
N GLN A 143 9.11 -0.52 6.77
CA GLN A 143 7.78 0.02 6.49
C GLN A 143 7.78 1.56 6.41
N VAL A 144 8.42 2.23 7.36
CA VAL A 144 8.49 3.71 7.36
C VAL A 144 9.62 4.18 6.45
N GLU A 145 10.72 3.44 6.43
CA GLU A 145 11.88 3.73 5.60
C GLU A 145 11.53 3.73 4.11
N ASP A 146 10.81 2.72 3.62
CA ASP A 146 10.40 2.63 2.22
C ASP A 146 9.33 3.67 1.87
N ALA A 147 8.46 4.03 2.82
CA ALA A 147 7.51 5.13 2.64
C ALA A 147 8.22 6.48 2.44
N ILE A 148 9.24 6.77 3.23
CA ILE A 148 10.08 7.96 3.07
C ILE A 148 10.83 7.91 1.72
N LYS A 149 11.44 6.77 1.37
CA LYS A 149 12.17 6.60 0.10
C LYS A 149 11.28 6.88 -1.10
N THR A 150 10.08 6.32 -1.12
CA THR A 150 9.12 6.47 -2.22
C THR A 150 8.55 7.89 -2.31
N GLY A 151 8.27 8.54 -1.17
CA GLY A 151 7.86 9.94 -1.14
C GLY A 151 8.93 10.88 -1.72
N ILE A 152 10.20 10.68 -1.35
CA ILE A 152 11.32 11.46 -1.91
C ILE A 152 11.53 11.13 -3.39
N PHE A 153 11.41 9.86 -3.77
CA PHE A 153 11.51 9.44 -5.16
C PHE A 153 10.50 10.18 -6.05
N ALA A 154 9.25 10.30 -5.59
CA ALA A 154 8.23 11.08 -6.29
C ALA A 154 8.57 12.57 -6.42
N MET A 155 9.18 13.18 -5.40
CA MET A 155 9.66 14.56 -5.47
C MET A 155 10.81 14.74 -6.48
N VAL A 156 11.73 13.77 -6.54
CA VAL A 156 12.89 13.80 -7.46
C VAL A 156 12.43 13.70 -8.91
N PHE A 157 11.45 12.83 -9.19
CA PHE A 157 10.91 12.60 -10.53
C PHE A 157 9.52 13.22 -10.72
N ASP A 158 9.28 14.37 -10.09
CA ASP A 158 8.01 15.09 -10.05
C ASP A 158 7.34 15.29 -11.42
N GLN A 159 8.13 15.62 -12.45
CA GLN A 159 7.62 15.81 -13.80
C GLN A 159 7.08 14.51 -14.41
N GLU A 160 7.73 13.39 -14.12
CA GLU A 160 7.33 12.08 -14.63
C GLU A 160 6.09 11.57 -13.91
N PHE A 161 6.05 11.72 -12.58
CA PHE A 161 4.85 11.41 -11.79
C PHE A 161 3.67 12.30 -12.18
N SER A 162 3.89 13.60 -12.42
CA SER A 162 2.83 14.49 -12.94
C SER A 162 2.29 14.03 -14.29
N ALA A 163 3.16 13.48 -15.17
CA ALA A 163 2.73 12.92 -16.45
C ALA A 163 1.91 11.62 -16.26
N LEU A 164 2.32 10.76 -15.32
CA LEU A 164 1.57 9.56 -14.96
C LEU A 164 0.20 9.91 -14.34
N ASP A 165 0.15 10.88 -13.45
CA ASP A 165 -1.09 11.37 -12.82
C ASP A 165 -2.07 11.86 -13.88
N GLN A 166 -1.62 12.78 -14.76
CA GLN A 166 -2.46 13.31 -15.82
C GLN A 166 -2.99 12.21 -16.74
N TYR A 167 -2.16 11.22 -17.05
CA TYR A 167 -2.55 10.08 -17.87
C TYR A 167 -3.63 9.23 -17.19
N VAL A 168 -3.48 8.93 -15.90
CA VAL A 168 -4.46 8.13 -15.16
C VAL A 168 -5.78 8.89 -15.01
N GLU A 169 -5.74 10.20 -14.78
CA GLU A 169 -6.93 11.07 -14.79
C GLU A 169 -7.67 11.02 -16.14
N ASP A 170 -6.93 11.07 -17.25
CA ASP A 170 -7.51 10.97 -18.59
C ASP A 170 -8.18 9.58 -18.79
N VAL A 171 -7.53 8.50 -18.35
CA VAL A 171 -8.11 7.14 -18.40
C VAL A 171 -9.43 7.07 -17.65
N VAL A 172 -9.48 7.58 -16.42
CA VAL A 172 -10.67 7.61 -15.55
C VAL A 172 -11.78 8.49 -16.11
N LYS A 173 -11.43 9.56 -16.82
CA LYS A 173 -12.40 10.46 -17.47
C LYS A 173 -12.99 9.88 -18.74
N GLU A 174 -12.19 9.16 -19.52
CA GLU A 174 -12.57 8.62 -20.83
C GLU A 174 -13.23 7.24 -20.75
N ASN A 175 -13.05 6.52 -19.65
CA ASN A 175 -13.50 5.13 -19.49
C ASN A 175 -14.28 4.98 -18.18
N PRO A 176 -15.20 4.02 -18.06
CA PRO A 176 -15.99 3.81 -16.84
C PRO A 176 -15.16 3.05 -15.78
N VAL A 177 -14.03 3.64 -15.38
CA VAL A 177 -13.13 3.11 -14.34
C VAL A 177 -12.84 4.16 -13.28
N VAL A 178 -12.49 3.73 -12.08
CA VAL A 178 -12.16 4.56 -10.92
C VAL A 178 -11.00 3.93 -10.13
N GLY A 179 -10.45 4.68 -9.19
CA GLY A 179 -9.57 4.17 -8.14
C GLY A 179 -10.36 3.88 -6.86
N ILE A 180 -9.65 3.63 -5.77
CA ILE A 180 -10.26 3.62 -4.42
C ILE A 180 -10.68 5.05 -4.02
N THR A 181 -11.43 5.21 -2.94
CA THR A 181 -11.68 6.55 -2.38
C THR A 181 -10.41 7.11 -1.73
N GLN A 182 -10.31 8.43 -1.65
CA GLN A 182 -9.23 9.09 -0.93
C GLN A 182 -9.27 8.71 0.57
N GLU A 183 -10.46 8.60 1.14
CA GLU A 183 -10.65 8.17 2.52
C GLU A 183 -10.17 6.73 2.73
N ALA A 184 -10.45 5.79 1.82
CA ALA A 184 -9.91 4.42 1.92
C ALA A 184 -8.38 4.38 1.77
N LEU A 185 -7.80 5.24 0.93
CA LEU A 185 -6.35 5.38 0.85
C LEU A 185 -5.78 5.78 2.21
N GLU A 186 -6.36 6.80 2.83
CA GLU A 186 -5.91 7.36 4.11
C GLU A 186 -6.09 6.39 5.29
N THR A 187 -7.18 5.60 5.30
CA THR A 187 -7.57 4.82 6.48
C THR A 187 -7.06 3.38 6.48
N VAL A 188 -6.80 2.77 5.32
CA VAL A 188 -6.44 1.35 5.22
C VAL A 188 -5.25 1.06 4.32
N ARG A 189 -4.64 2.07 3.69
CA ARG A 189 -3.42 1.89 2.90
C ARG A 189 -2.20 2.50 3.60
N ALA A 190 -1.07 1.86 3.34
CA ALA A 190 0.22 2.25 3.91
C ALA A 190 1.35 1.97 2.89
N GLY A 191 1.09 2.32 1.62
CA GLY A 191 1.90 1.94 0.47
C GLY A 191 3.07 2.86 0.16
N GLY A 192 3.45 3.78 1.06
CA GLY A 192 4.41 4.83 0.76
C GLY A 192 3.79 5.92 -0.11
N TYR A 193 4.52 6.42 -1.11
CA TYR A 193 3.95 7.33 -2.10
C TYR A 193 2.82 6.65 -2.87
N SER A 194 1.60 7.11 -2.65
CA SER A 194 0.39 6.46 -3.12
C SER A 194 -0.66 7.50 -3.48
N THR A 195 -1.45 7.18 -4.50
CA THR A 195 -2.66 7.90 -4.93
C THR A 195 -3.84 6.93 -4.86
N PRO A 196 -5.08 7.41 -5.06
CA PRO A 196 -6.24 6.53 -5.22
C PRO A 196 -6.11 5.47 -6.33
N TYR A 197 -5.16 5.64 -7.25
CA TYR A 197 -5.04 4.82 -8.46
C TYR A 197 -3.77 3.97 -8.50
N TYR A 198 -2.71 4.36 -7.81
CA TYR A 198 -1.45 3.63 -7.81
C TYR A 198 -0.62 3.87 -6.56
N TYR A 199 0.34 2.99 -6.31
CA TYR A 199 1.36 3.17 -5.29
C TYR A 199 2.72 2.72 -5.79
N VAL A 200 3.78 3.13 -5.08
CA VAL A 200 5.17 2.91 -5.47
C VAL A 200 5.91 2.12 -4.40
N ASN A 201 6.67 1.13 -4.82
CA ASN A 201 7.61 0.42 -3.97
C ASN A 201 9.02 0.47 -4.53
N THR A 202 10.00 0.49 -3.64
CA THR A 202 11.41 0.40 -3.98
C THR A 202 11.95 -0.96 -3.57
N LEU A 203 12.67 -1.64 -4.46
CA LEU A 203 13.30 -2.93 -4.20
C LEU A 203 14.83 -2.86 -4.19
N ASP A 204 15.40 -1.77 -4.69
CA ASP A 204 16.85 -1.63 -4.86
C ASP A 204 17.50 -0.93 -3.64
N PRO A 205 18.59 -1.46 -3.09
CA PRO A 205 19.34 -0.80 -2.01
C PRO A 205 19.85 0.60 -2.34
N ALA A 206 19.93 0.98 -3.62
CA ALA A 206 20.29 2.34 -4.03
C ALA A 206 19.39 3.41 -3.37
N PHE A 207 18.12 3.08 -3.08
CA PHE A 207 17.18 3.97 -2.44
C PHE A 207 17.52 4.28 -0.98
N ASP A 208 18.37 3.48 -0.32
CA ASP A 208 18.86 3.79 1.03
C ASP A 208 19.65 5.11 1.05
N LYS A 209 20.19 5.55 -0.09
CA LYS A 209 20.81 6.87 -0.26
C LYS A 209 19.82 8.00 0.08
N LEU A 210 18.55 7.87 -0.33
CA LEU A 210 17.50 8.85 -0.06
C LEU A 210 17.17 8.89 1.43
N TYR A 211 16.90 7.73 2.03
CA TYR A 211 16.56 7.63 3.45
C TYR A 211 17.68 8.16 4.35
N ASN A 212 18.92 7.76 4.09
CA ASN A 212 20.07 8.24 4.87
C ASN A 212 20.27 9.75 4.75
N ALA A 213 20.07 10.32 3.56
CA ALA A 213 20.13 11.76 3.36
C ALA A 213 18.99 12.49 4.09
N TYR A 214 17.80 11.88 4.16
CA TYR A 214 16.63 12.45 4.82
C TYR A 214 16.84 12.54 6.33
N LEU A 215 17.32 11.46 6.95
CA LEU A 215 17.66 11.48 8.38
C LEU A 215 18.74 12.51 8.72
N GLN A 216 19.61 12.88 7.78
CA GLN A 216 20.61 13.93 8.01
C GLN A 216 20.00 15.32 7.91
N ASN A 217 19.23 15.59 6.86
CA ASN A 217 18.56 16.87 6.62
C ASN A 217 17.23 16.66 5.89
N PRO A 218 16.09 16.58 6.61
CA PRO A 218 14.78 16.41 5.98
C PRO A 218 14.35 17.66 5.19
N ASP A 219 14.85 18.85 5.57
CA ASP A 219 14.49 20.15 4.98
C ASP A 219 15.24 20.47 3.68
N LYS A 220 15.81 19.46 3.02
CA LYS A 220 16.48 19.62 1.72
C LYS A 220 15.49 20.17 0.68
N SER A 221 15.96 21.13 -0.10
CA SER A 221 15.20 21.63 -1.25
C SER A 221 15.03 20.54 -2.31
N LYS A 222 14.00 20.69 -3.14
CA LYS A 222 13.72 19.78 -4.26
C LYS A 222 14.91 19.65 -5.21
N GLU A 223 15.62 20.74 -5.47
CA GLU A 223 16.82 20.76 -6.30
C GLU A 223 17.97 19.97 -5.68
N GLU A 224 18.15 20.03 -4.36
CA GLU A 224 19.14 19.20 -3.65
C GLU A 224 18.78 17.71 -3.69
N TRP A 225 17.50 17.37 -3.61
CA TRP A 225 17.04 15.99 -3.78
C TRP A 225 17.33 15.46 -5.19
N LYS A 226 17.04 16.25 -6.21
CA LYS A 226 17.33 15.93 -7.62
C LYS A 226 18.83 15.77 -7.91
N GLN A 227 19.70 16.41 -7.12
CA GLN A 227 21.15 16.19 -7.18
C GLN A 227 21.60 14.95 -6.39
N THR A 228 20.85 14.56 -5.37
CA THR A 228 21.16 13.41 -4.50
C THR A 228 20.87 12.09 -5.22
N PHE A 229 19.86 12.03 -6.07
CA PHE A 229 19.43 10.79 -6.73
C PHE A 229 18.96 11.06 -8.15
N THR A 230 19.36 10.19 -9.08
CA THR A 230 19.17 10.34 -10.51
C THR A 230 18.76 9.00 -11.13
N LYS A 231 18.26 9.00 -12.37
CA LYS A 231 17.89 7.77 -13.10
C LYS A 231 19.03 6.75 -13.24
N ASN A 232 20.28 7.18 -13.09
CA ASN A 232 21.45 6.30 -13.19
C ASN A 232 21.76 5.57 -11.88
N ASP A 233 21.16 5.99 -10.76
CA ASP A 233 21.43 5.39 -9.45
C ASP A 233 20.70 4.05 -9.26
N TYR A 234 19.66 3.76 -10.04
CA TYR A 234 18.84 2.54 -9.90
C TYR A 234 18.47 1.90 -11.26
N PRO A 235 18.29 0.58 -11.32
CA PRO A 235 17.74 -0.10 -12.48
C PRO A 235 16.20 0.01 -12.50
N SER A 236 15.56 -0.11 -13.67
CA SER A 236 14.10 -0.09 -13.81
C SER A 236 13.40 -1.08 -12.88
N LYS A 237 13.97 -2.29 -12.72
CA LYS A 237 13.47 -3.34 -11.82
C LYS A 237 13.61 -3.02 -10.33
N GLY A 238 14.31 -1.94 -9.99
CA GLY A 238 14.50 -1.46 -8.64
C GLY A 238 13.29 -0.70 -8.08
N VAL A 239 12.29 -0.42 -8.90
CA VAL A 239 11.03 0.23 -8.52
C VAL A 239 9.87 -0.56 -9.11
N ILE A 240 8.81 -0.73 -8.32
CA ILE A 240 7.52 -1.23 -8.80
C ILE A 240 6.47 -0.14 -8.62
N ILE A 241 5.75 0.19 -9.69
CA ILE A 241 4.62 1.10 -9.69
C ILE A 241 3.38 0.28 -10.01
N THR A 242 2.48 0.14 -9.06
CA THR A 242 1.31 -0.74 -9.19
C THR A 242 0.04 0.09 -9.31
N LEU A 243 -0.65 -0.04 -10.45
CA LEU A 243 -1.92 0.61 -10.71
C LEU A 243 -3.07 -0.34 -10.35
N TYR A 244 -4.00 0.16 -9.53
CA TYR A 244 -5.28 -0.47 -9.22
C TYR A 244 -6.43 0.37 -9.76
N LEU A 245 -7.08 -0.16 -10.80
CA LEU A 245 -8.29 0.39 -11.38
C LEU A 245 -9.46 -0.55 -11.11
N TYR A 246 -10.65 0.03 -11.05
CA TYR A 246 -11.90 -0.67 -10.77
C TYR A 246 -12.96 -0.21 -11.76
N MET A 247 -13.82 -1.11 -12.21
CA MET A 247 -14.99 -0.70 -12.99
C MET A 247 -15.88 0.21 -12.15
N LYS A 248 -16.40 1.28 -12.77
CA LYS A 248 -17.25 2.27 -12.10
C LYS A 248 -18.68 1.77 -11.85
N GLU A 249 -19.22 0.98 -12.77
CA GLU A 249 -20.60 0.53 -12.71
C GLU A 249 -20.73 -0.76 -11.90
N GLU A 250 -21.74 -0.84 -11.05
CA GLU A 250 -22.03 -2.03 -10.25
C GLU A 250 -22.34 -3.23 -11.17
N GLY A 251 -21.78 -4.39 -10.85
CA GLY A 251 -21.93 -5.62 -11.64
C GLY A 251 -21.18 -5.63 -12.99
N ALA A 252 -20.47 -4.56 -13.36
CA ALA A 252 -19.63 -4.56 -14.54
C ALA A 252 -18.39 -5.44 -14.33
N LYS A 253 -18.12 -6.31 -15.30
CA LYS A 253 -16.86 -7.07 -15.35
C LYS A 253 -15.73 -6.18 -15.84
N PRO A 254 -14.46 -6.46 -15.46
CA PRO A 254 -13.29 -5.78 -16.04
C PRO A 254 -13.35 -5.71 -17.56
N ASP A 255 -13.21 -4.50 -18.10
CA ASP A 255 -13.24 -4.26 -19.54
C ASP A 255 -11.87 -4.51 -20.16
N GLN A 256 -11.78 -5.57 -20.97
CA GLN A 256 -10.56 -5.96 -21.68
C GLN A 256 -9.98 -4.83 -22.54
N LYS A 257 -10.82 -4.02 -23.20
CA LYS A 257 -10.34 -2.93 -24.06
C LYS A 257 -9.71 -1.80 -23.25
N VAL A 258 -10.30 -1.48 -22.10
CA VAL A 258 -9.75 -0.47 -21.19
C VAL A 258 -8.42 -0.99 -20.62
N PHE A 259 -8.39 -2.25 -20.19
CA PHE A 259 -7.18 -2.89 -19.69
C PHE A 259 -6.05 -2.90 -20.73
N GLU A 260 -6.30 -3.37 -21.95
CA GLU A 260 -5.32 -3.39 -23.04
C GLU A 260 -4.86 -1.99 -23.42
N LYS A 261 -5.77 -1.00 -23.45
CA LYS A 261 -5.40 0.40 -23.66
C LYS A 261 -4.40 0.85 -22.60
N VAL A 262 -4.66 0.58 -21.32
CA VAL A 262 -3.78 1.01 -20.23
C VAL A 262 -2.41 0.36 -20.32
N VAL A 263 -2.39 -0.95 -20.59
CA VAL A 263 -1.16 -1.72 -20.77
C VAL A 263 -0.34 -1.18 -21.95
N ASN A 264 -0.95 -1.00 -23.11
CA ASN A 264 -0.24 -0.52 -24.31
C ASN A 264 0.25 0.92 -24.14
N ASP A 265 -0.55 1.80 -23.53
CA ASP A 265 -0.12 3.18 -23.25
C ASP A 265 1.08 3.21 -22.29
N LEU A 266 1.12 2.34 -21.29
CA LEU A 266 2.29 2.20 -20.40
C LEU A 266 3.49 1.57 -21.12
N GLU A 267 3.32 0.77 -22.16
CA GLU A 267 4.42 0.25 -22.98
C GLU A 267 4.98 1.33 -23.92
N ASP A 268 4.10 2.06 -24.60
CA ASP A 268 4.47 2.87 -25.77
C ASP A 268 4.74 4.35 -25.44
N ARG A 269 4.12 4.91 -24.39
CA ARG A 269 4.29 6.34 -24.07
C ARG A 269 5.59 6.60 -23.33
N ASP A 270 6.24 7.71 -23.67
CA ASP A 270 7.40 8.22 -22.94
C ASP A 270 6.99 9.20 -21.83
N GLY A 271 7.91 9.51 -20.94
CA GLY A 271 7.74 10.54 -19.90
C GLY A 271 7.15 10.05 -18.58
N PHE A 272 6.82 8.77 -18.47
CA PHE A 272 6.46 8.15 -17.19
C PHE A 272 7.70 7.77 -16.37
N PRO A 273 7.56 7.62 -15.03
CA PRO A 273 8.67 7.25 -14.17
C PRO A 273 9.35 5.96 -14.64
N ARG A 274 10.68 5.95 -14.64
CA ARG A 274 11.44 4.71 -14.87
C ARG A 274 11.12 3.70 -13.75
N GLY A 275 10.69 2.50 -14.13
CA GLY A 275 10.24 1.48 -13.18
C GLY A 275 9.66 0.23 -13.87
N SER A 276 9.39 -0.81 -13.07
CA SER A 276 8.50 -1.91 -13.44
C SER A 276 7.06 -1.54 -13.09
N TYR A 277 6.12 -1.75 -13.99
CA TYR A 277 4.71 -1.47 -13.77
C TYR A 277 3.90 -2.76 -13.65
N SER A 278 2.96 -2.73 -12.71
CA SER A 278 1.87 -3.70 -12.60
C SER A 278 0.54 -2.98 -12.84
N VAL A 279 -0.39 -3.62 -13.54
CA VAL A 279 -1.74 -3.08 -13.78
C VAL A 279 -2.76 -4.13 -13.38
N TYR A 280 -3.72 -3.73 -12.56
CA TYR A 280 -4.87 -4.52 -12.18
C TYR A 280 -6.14 -3.77 -12.53
N LEU A 281 -7.04 -4.40 -13.29
CA LEU A 281 -8.39 -3.92 -13.52
C LEU A 281 -9.39 -4.88 -12.88
N ASN A 282 -10.03 -4.42 -11.81
CA ASN A 282 -11.03 -5.15 -11.03
C ASN A 282 -12.45 -4.77 -11.48
N ASP A 283 -13.44 -5.57 -11.08
CA ASP A 283 -14.83 -5.10 -11.09
C ASP A 283 -15.03 -3.99 -10.05
N ASN A 284 -16.29 -3.60 -9.79
CA ASN A 284 -16.60 -2.53 -8.85
C ASN A 284 -16.42 -2.90 -7.36
N LEU A 285 -16.05 -4.14 -7.04
CA LEU A 285 -16.10 -4.66 -5.68
C LEU A 285 -14.73 -4.71 -5.00
N ILE A 286 -14.73 -4.34 -3.73
CA ILE A 286 -13.59 -4.43 -2.80
C ILE A 286 -13.99 -5.27 -1.59
N ASP A 287 -13.10 -6.17 -1.15
CA ASP A 287 -13.27 -6.90 0.10
C ASP A 287 -13.08 -5.91 1.26
N LYS A 288 -14.14 -5.65 2.03
CA LYS A 288 -14.11 -4.63 3.07
C LYS A 288 -13.16 -4.96 4.24
N THR A 289 -12.83 -6.25 4.43
CA THR A 289 -12.03 -6.74 5.57
C THR A 289 -10.54 -6.48 5.40
N ASN A 290 -10.04 -6.47 4.17
CA ASN A 290 -8.63 -6.23 3.85
C ASN A 290 -8.43 -5.06 2.86
N GLY A 291 -9.52 -4.51 2.34
CA GLY A 291 -9.53 -3.45 1.36
C GLY A 291 -9.01 -3.87 -0.01
N ILE A 292 -8.98 -5.16 -0.39
CA ILE A 292 -8.39 -5.63 -1.66
C ILE A 292 -9.48 -5.89 -2.71
N GLY A 293 -9.24 -5.44 -3.94
CA GLY A 293 -10.15 -5.66 -5.07
C GLY A 293 -9.86 -6.91 -5.91
N THR A 294 -8.60 -7.35 -5.90
CA THR A 294 -8.09 -8.44 -6.74
C THR A 294 -8.74 -9.75 -6.37
N LYS A 295 -9.30 -10.42 -7.38
CA LYS A 295 -9.98 -11.72 -7.26
C LYS A 295 -10.02 -12.42 -8.64
N ASP A 296 -10.67 -13.57 -8.72
CA ASP A 296 -10.65 -14.46 -9.89
C ASP A 296 -10.99 -13.80 -11.24
N ASN A 297 -11.80 -12.75 -11.27
CA ASN A 297 -12.19 -12.06 -12.50
C ASN A 297 -11.31 -10.86 -12.87
N THR A 298 -10.32 -10.51 -12.04
CA THR A 298 -9.41 -9.38 -12.27
C THR A 298 -8.56 -9.61 -13.53
N LEU A 299 -8.46 -8.58 -14.37
CA LEU A 299 -7.48 -8.55 -15.45
C LEU A 299 -6.18 -7.98 -14.89
N GLU A 300 -5.07 -8.67 -15.09
CA GLU A 300 -3.79 -8.23 -14.57
C GLU A 300 -2.64 -8.38 -15.57
N ARG A 301 -1.70 -7.45 -15.48
CA ARG A 301 -0.35 -7.57 -16.01
C ARG A 301 0.59 -7.21 -14.87
N SER A 302 1.09 -8.25 -14.21
CA SER A 302 1.82 -8.16 -12.94
C SER A 302 2.94 -9.21 -12.91
N ASN A 303 3.50 -9.54 -11.74
CA ASN A 303 4.55 -10.55 -11.60
C ASN A 303 4.16 -11.90 -12.26
N PRO A 304 5.01 -12.51 -13.12
CA PRO A 304 6.37 -12.11 -13.52
C PRO A 304 6.48 -11.24 -14.77
N ASP A 305 5.35 -10.87 -15.38
CA ASP A 305 5.21 -10.23 -16.70
C ASP A 305 5.04 -8.69 -16.62
N TYR A 306 5.84 -8.05 -15.78
CA TYR A 306 5.86 -6.59 -15.61
C TYR A 306 6.07 -5.84 -16.93
N ILE A 307 5.46 -4.65 -17.04
CA ILE A 307 5.81 -3.67 -18.08
C ILE A 307 7.06 -2.93 -17.58
N VAL A 308 8.17 -2.98 -18.34
CA VAL A 308 9.44 -2.37 -17.91
C VAL A 308 9.68 -1.08 -18.69
N LYS A 309 9.78 0.05 -17.97
CA LYS A 309 10.15 1.37 -18.49
C LYS A 309 11.59 1.69 -18.14
N GLU A 310 12.40 2.02 -19.15
CA GLU A 310 13.81 2.42 -19.02
C GLU A 310 14.02 3.94 -18.87
#